data_AF-A0A2P4PSU7-F1
#
_entry.id   AF-A0A2P4PSU7-F1
#
_cell.length_a   1.000
_cell.length_b   1.000
_cell.length_c   1.000
_cell.angle_alpha   90.00
_cell.angle_beta   90.00
_cell.angle_gamma   90.00
#
_symmetry.space_group_name_H-M   'P 1'
#
loop_
_entity.id
_entity.type
_entity.pdbx_description
1 polymer ?
#
loop_
_entity_poly.entity_id
_entity_poly.type
_entity_poly.pdbx_seq_one_letter_code
_entity_poly.pdbx_strand_id
1 'polypeptide(L)'
;MEPVSTIEENSFDPTPRLKSSPIPIKFISFNNGDENCICCGEKYIQSLLSYKQKYCKKCLSSYINDTTDYNLYLDVLVDLECSDHEINKTKVPQSIQECCGDLKILLFKQILDDYLTPDSKYDKVYKSEKYCKLCGKSLLHREKYITKEFIFCSDCYLTSTERVESSLVKKQISICYVPWWYTVYKCDACYSTLIFTSDCQKYCSNCYIFYVGCRYCLTTNIIFGPTCQTQCKKCKRISFISCLDDSLLNNIILFDNLFKFENIVNNFDKYFMHLDILDALF
;
A
#
# COMPACT_ATOMS: atom_id res chain seq x y z
N MET A 1 1.86 -36.21 30.87
CA MET A 1 2.13 -34.79 30.58
C MET A 1 2.63 -34.73 29.15
N GLU A 2 1.70 -34.54 28.22
CA GLU A 2 2.00 -34.35 26.80
C GLU A 2 2.40 -32.88 26.58
N PRO A 3 3.30 -32.60 25.62
CA PRO A 3 3.70 -31.24 25.32
C PRO A 3 2.52 -30.50 24.69
N VAL A 4 2.16 -29.38 25.31
CA VAL A 4 1.24 -28.38 24.78
C VAL A 4 1.75 -27.97 23.39
N SER A 5 0.92 -28.23 22.39
CA SER A 5 1.13 -27.77 21.03
C SER A 5 1.36 -26.26 21.04
N THR A 6 2.50 -25.84 20.50
CA THR A 6 2.75 -24.46 20.08
C THR A 6 1.58 -24.02 19.23
N ILE A 7 0.77 -23.10 19.76
CA ILE A 7 -0.17 -22.32 18.97
C ILE A 7 0.69 -21.62 17.93
N GLU A 8 0.61 -22.05 16.68
CA GLU A 8 1.16 -21.29 15.56
C GLU A 8 0.61 -19.87 15.71
N GLU A 9 1.49 -18.91 16.05
CA GLU A 9 1.14 -17.49 16.02
C GLU A 9 0.53 -17.23 14.65
N ASN A 10 -0.78 -17.00 14.59
CA ASN A 10 -1.48 -16.65 13.37
C ASN A 10 -0.72 -15.51 12.71
N SER A 11 0.06 -15.82 11.67
CA SER A 11 0.93 -14.84 11.05
C SER A 11 0.02 -13.88 10.29
N PHE A 12 -0.28 -12.73 10.90
CA PHE A 12 -1.09 -11.71 10.25
C PHE A 12 -0.45 -11.35 8.90
N ASP A 13 -1.21 -11.51 7.82
CA ASP A 13 -0.81 -11.10 6.49
C ASP A 13 -1.74 -9.97 6.04
N PRO A 14 -1.24 -8.73 5.82
CA PRO A 14 -2.04 -7.62 5.32
C PRO A 14 -2.74 -7.91 3.99
N THR A 15 -2.18 -8.78 3.14
CA THR A 15 -2.73 -9.10 1.81
C THR A 15 -2.73 -10.60 1.55
N PRO A 16 -3.50 -11.43 2.30
CA PRO A 16 -3.33 -12.88 2.37
C PRO A 16 -3.57 -13.61 1.04
N ARG A 17 -4.19 -12.94 0.06
CA ARG A 17 -4.46 -13.47 -1.28
C ARG A 17 -3.40 -13.09 -2.33
N LEU A 18 -2.43 -12.27 -1.98
CA LEU A 18 -1.28 -11.92 -2.81
C LEU A 18 -0.01 -12.58 -2.25
N LYS A 19 0.92 -12.95 -3.12
CA LYS A 19 2.26 -13.38 -2.72
C LYS A 19 3.19 -12.17 -2.61
N SER A 20 4.25 -12.32 -1.83
CA SER A 20 5.36 -11.37 -1.90
C SER A 20 6.09 -11.56 -3.22
N SER A 21 6.42 -10.48 -3.90
CA SER A 21 7.20 -10.53 -5.13
C SER A 21 8.59 -11.14 -4.88
N PRO A 22 9.15 -11.91 -5.83
CA PRO A 22 10.53 -12.39 -5.73
C PRO A 22 11.56 -11.26 -5.93
N ILE A 23 11.19 -10.18 -6.64
CA ILE A 23 12.05 -9.03 -6.94
C ILE A 23 11.41 -7.72 -6.46
N PRO A 24 12.20 -6.67 -6.17
CA PRO A 24 11.63 -5.39 -5.72
C PRO A 24 10.76 -4.72 -6.79
N ILE A 25 9.58 -4.25 -6.40
CA ILE A 25 8.65 -3.47 -7.21
C ILE A 25 9.14 -2.01 -7.26
N LYS A 26 9.82 -1.68 -8.34
CA LYS A 26 10.54 -0.41 -8.54
C LYS A 26 9.85 0.57 -9.48
N PHE A 27 8.76 0.16 -10.12
CA PHE A 27 8.06 0.98 -11.11
C PHE A 27 7.06 1.97 -10.50
N ILE A 28 6.88 2.00 -9.17
CA ILE A 28 6.00 2.94 -8.45
C ILE A 28 6.86 3.80 -7.51
N SER A 29 6.58 5.11 -7.39
CA SER A 29 7.24 5.94 -6.38
C SER A 29 6.55 5.85 -5.02
N PHE A 30 7.29 6.06 -3.93
CA PHE A 30 6.72 6.28 -2.59
C PHE A 30 6.26 7.73 -2.35
N ASN A 31 6.61 8.63 -3.28
CA ASN A 31 6.16 10.02 -3.35
C ASN A 31 5.34 10.22 -4.62
N ASN A 32 4.03 10.46 -4.50
CA ASN A 32 3.21 10.78 -5.68
C ASN A 32 3.59 12.13 -6.35
N GLY A 33 4.38 12.97 -5.67
CA GLY A 33 4.94 14.20 -6.21
C GLY A 33 6.09 13.98 -7.19
N ASP A 34 6.69 12.79 -7.24
CA ASP A 34 7.80 12.53 -8.16
C ASP A 34 7.33 12.57 -9.62
N GLU A 35 8.12 13.25 -10.46
CA GLU A 35 7.89 13.33 -11.89
C GLU A 35 8.67 12.28 -12.67
N ASN A 36 9.88 11.95 -12.22
CA ASN A 36 10.80 11.04 -12.89
C ASN A 36 11.05 9.80 -12.05
N CYS A 37 11.21 8.67 -12.73
CA CYS A 37 11.45 7.39 -12.11
C CYS A 37 12.82 7.35 -11.43
N ILE A 38 12.82 7.13 -10.11
CA ILE A 38 14.04 7.02 -9.31
C ILE A 38 15.00 5.94 -9.84
N CYS A 39 14.46 4.89 -10.50
CA CYS A 39 15.25 3.76 -10.98
C CYS A 39 15.85 3.93 -12.37
N CYS A 40 15.24 4.72 -13.26
CA CYS A 40 15.71 4.82 -14.66
C CYS A 40 15.68 6.23 -15.26
N GLY A 41 15.24 7.24 -14.51
CA GLY A 41 15.16 8.64 -14.95
C GLY A 41 13.99 8.98 -15.87
N GLU A 42 13.32 7.98 -16.46
CA GLU A 42 12.17 8.20 -17.34
C GLU A 42 10.99 8.84 -16.60
N LYS A 43 10.20 9.65 -17.30
CA LYS A 43 9.02 10.29 -16.71
C LYS A 43 8.00 9.23 -16.28
N TYR A 44 7.46 9.39 -15.07
CA TYR A 44 6.32 8.62 -14.63
C TYR A 44 5.09 8.93 -15.48
N ILE A 45 4.31 7.89 -15.79
CA ILE A 45 3.01 8.03 -16.45
C ILE A 45 1.90 7.78 -15.44
N GLN A 46 0.80 8.50 -15.60
CA GLN A 46 -0.37 8.39 -14.74
C GLN A 46 -1.20 7.15 -15.12
N SER A 47 -1.84 6.50 -14.14
CA SER A 47 -2.88 5.52 -14.43
C SER A 47 -4.15 6.19 -14.96
N LEU A 48 -4.97 5.44 -15.69
CA LEU A 48 -6.13 6.02 -16.38
C LEU A 48 -7.25 6.46 -15.44
N LEU A 49 -7.46 5.74 -14.33
CA LEU A 49 -8.58 5.98 -13.42
C LEU A 49 -8.22 6.84 -12.20
N SER A 50 -6.95 7.22 -12.05
CA SER A 50 -6.43 7.86 -10.83
C SER A 50 -5.34 8.87 -11.17
N TYR A 51 -5.50 10.11 -10.71
CA TYR A 51 -4.51 11.17 -10.92
C TYR A 51 -3.29 11.06 -10.01
N LYS A 52 -3.44 10.45 -8.82
CA LYS A 52 -2.35 10.32 -7.87
C LYS A 52 -1.51 9.07 -8.11
N GLN A 53 -2.03 8.07 -8.83
CA GLN A 53 -1.27 6.87 -9.16
C GLN A 53 -0.42 7.07 -10.40
N LYS A 54 0.89 6.97 -10.19
CA LYS A 54 1.91 7.09 -11.22
C LYS A 54 2.79 5.85 -11.24
N TYR A 55 3.21 5.44 -12.44
CA TYR A 55 4.09 4.30 -12.64
C TYR A 55 5.04 4.49 -13.82
N CYS A 56 6.18 3.84 -13.79
CA CYS A 56 7.18 3.91 -14.84
C CYS A 56 6.95 2.77 -15.82
N LYS A 57 6.57 3.10 -17.08
CA LYS A 57 6.27 2.11 -18.12
C LYS A 57 7.46 1.17 -18.37
N LYS A 58 8.67 1.71 -18.48
CA LYS A 58 9.90 0.94 -18.72
C LYS A 58 10.21 -0.04 -17.58
N CYS A 59 10.17 0.43 -16.34
CA CYS A 59 10.42 -0.43 -15.18
C CYS A 59 9.30 -1.46 -14.97
N LEU A 60 8.04 -1.13 -15.28
CA LEU A 60 6.94 -2.06 -15.22
C LEU A 60 7.13 -3.18 -16.26
N SER A 61 7.46 -2.82 -17.50
CA SER A 61 7.74 -3.79 -18.57
C SER A 61 8.90 -4.72 -18.20
N SER A 62 10.01 -4.19 -17.67
CA SER A 62 11.11 -5.02 -17.14
C SER A 62 10.60 -5.97 -16.05
N TYR A 63 9.88 -5.46 -15.05
CA TYR A 63 9.36 -6.26 -13.95
C TYR A 63 8.45 -7.41 -14.43
N ILE A 64 7.60 -7.16 -15.41
CA ILE A 64 6.74 -8.20 -16.01
C ILE A 64 7.59 -9.27 -16.72
N ASN A 65 8.60 -8.86 -17.48
CA ASN A 65 9.49 -9.80 -18.18
C ASN A 65 10.33 -10.65 -17.21
N ASP A 66 10.67 -10.06 -16.05
CA ASP A 66 11.48 -10.70 -15.02
C ASP A 66 10.63 -11.54 -14.03
N THR A 67 9.30 -11.58 -14.19
CA THR A 67 8.39 -12.36 -13.33
C THR A 67 7.55 -13.35 -14.14
N THR A 68 7.19 -14.48 -13.52
CA THR A 68 6.43 -15.55 -14.21
C THR A 68 4.94 -15.26 -14.34
N ASP A 69 4.33 -14.71 -13.29
CA ASP A 69 2.94 -14.24 -13.29
C ASP A 69 2.81 -13.06 -12.31
N TYR A 70 2.74 -11.86 -12.85
CA TYR A 70 2.63 -10.64 -12.05
C TYR A 70 1.31 -10.55 -11.28
N ASN A 71 0.24 -11.26 -11.69
CA ASN A 71 -1.04 -11.29 -10.96
C ASN A 71 -0.91 -11.99 -9.60
N LEU A 72 0.12 -12.81 -9.39
CA LEU A 72 0.40 -13.39 -8.08
C LEU A 72 0.86 -12.34 -7.06
N TYR A 73 1.44 -11.23 -7.52
CA TYR A 73 2.11 -10.24 -6.68
C TYR A 73 1.39 -8.89 -6.67
N LEU A 74 0.68 -8.60 -7.77
CA LEU A 74 0.04 -7.32 -8.03
C LEU A 74 -1.46 -7.48 -8.26
N ASP A 75 -2.26 -6.69 -7.56
CA ASP A 75 -3.69 -6.51 -7.85
C ASP A 75 -3.87 -5.28 -8.75
N VAL A 76 -3.80 -5.53 -10.06
CA VAL A 76 -3.85 -4.49 -11.10
C VAL A 76 -5.08 -4.69 -11.96
N LEU A 77 -5.72 -3.57 -12.29
CA LEU A 77 -6.74 -3.45 -13.30
C LEU A 77 -6.09 -2.92 -14.59
N VAL A 78 -6.24 -3.67 -15.67
CA VAL A 78 -5.64 -3.39 -16.98
C VAL A 78 -6.73 -3.18 -18.02
N ASP A 79 -6.49 -2.28 -18.96
CA ASP A 79 -7.37 -2.11 -20.12
C ASP A 79 -7.04 -3.20 -21.15
N LEU A 80 -7.96 -4.15 -21.32
CA LEU A 80 -7.82 -5.27 -22.27
C LEU A 80 -8.53 -4.97 -23.60
N GLU A 81 -8.75 -3.71 -23.97
CA GLU A 81 -9.15 -3.33 -25.34
C GLU A 81 -8.01 -3.68 -26.35
N CYS A 82 -7.74 -4.97 -26.52
CA CYS A 82 -7.17 -5.55 -27.72
C CYS A 82 -8.21 -5.37 -28.83
N SER A 83 -7.85 -4.61 -29.84
CA SER A 83 -8.56 -4.49 -31.11
C SER A 83 -8.98 -5.86 -31.64
N ASP A 84 -10.28 -6.01 -31.92
CA ASP A 84 -10.92 -6.84 -32.96
C ASP A 84 -10.61 -8.34 -33.09
N HIS A 85 -9.85 -8.96 -32.18
CA HIS A 85 -9.73 -10.42 -32.16
C HIS A 85 -10.57 -11.03 -31.05
N GLU A 86 -11.58 -11.80 -31.46
CA GLU A 86 -12.39 -12.69 -30.63
C GLU A 86 -11.50 -13.67 -29.86
N ILE A 87 -10.94 -13.24 -28.73
CA ILE A 87 -10.37 -14.14 -27.75
C ILE A 87 -11.53 -14.54 -26.83
N ASN A 88 -11.93 -15.80 -26.92
CA ASN A 88 -12.93 -16.45 -26.08
C ASN A 88 -12.86 -15.96 -24.63
N LYS A 89 -13.96 -15.32 -24.17
CA LYS A 89 -14.13 -14.62 -22.88
C LYS A 89 -14.13 -15.51 -21.64
N THR A 90 -13.34 -16.59 -21.60
CA THR A 90 -13.32 -17.54 -20.48
C THR A 90 -11.97 -17.66 -19.78
N LYS A 91 -10.91 -17.02 -20.28
CA LYS A 91 -9.61 -16.96 -19.59
C LYS A 91 -9.10 -15.52 -19.58
N VAL A 92 -8.89 -14.97 -18.38
CA VAL A 92 -8.05 -13.78 -18.20
C VAL A 92 -6.66 -14.14 -18.76
N PRO A 93 -6.07 -13.36 -19.68
CA PRO A 93 -4.77 -13.70 -20.24
C PRO A 93 -3.76 -13.93 -19.13
N GLN A 94 -3.20 -15.15 -19.07
CA GLN A 94 -2.25 -15.56 -18.04
C GLN A 94 -0.87 -14.90 -18.23
N SER A 95 -0.66 -14.23 -19.38
CA SER A 95 0.54 -13.47 -19.67
C SER A 95 0.19 -12.20 -20.47
N ILE A 96 0.91 -11.11 -20.22
CA ILE A 96 0.83 -9.87 -21.01
C ILE A 96 1.26 -10.09 -22.46
N GLN A 97 1.97 -11.19 -22.73
CA GLN A 97 2.43 -11.60 -24.05
C GLN A 97 1.28 -11.93 -25.04
N GLU A 98 0.06 -12.17 -24.53
CA GLU A 98 -1.14 -12.39 -25.36
C GLU A 98 -1.90 -11.09 -25.71
N CYS A 99 -1.51 -9.94 -25.15
CA CYS A 99 -2.08 -8.64 -25.51
C CYS A 99 -1.30 -8.03 -26.69
N CYS A 100 -1.91 -7.98 -27.87
CA CYS A 100 -1.35 -7.38 -29.10
C CYS A 100 -1.23 -5.84 -29.08
N GLY A 101 -1.15 -5.19 -27.91
CA GLY A 101 -1.12 -3.74 -27.76
C GLY A 101 -0.36 -3.24 -26.54
N ASP A 102 -0.14 -1.93 -26.47
CA ASP A 102 0.46 -1.24 -25.33
C ASP A 102 -0.35 -1.51 -24.05
N LEU A 103 0.24 -2.20 -23.07
CA LEU A 103 -0.38 -2.42 -21.75
C LEU A 103 -0.72 -1.08 -21.08
N LYS A 104 -2.00 -0.78 -20.95
CA LYS A 104 -2.50 0.39 -20.23
C LYS A 104 -3.00 -0.01 -18.85
N ILE A 105 -2.40 0.59 -17.83
CA ILE A 105 -2.82 0.36 -16.45
C ILE A 105 -3.98 1.29 -16.12
N LEU A 106 -5.13 0.70 -15.79
CA LEU A 106 -6.28 1.44 -15.31
C LEU A 106 -6.05 1.88 -13.86
N LEU A 107 -5.64 0.94 -12.99
CA LEU A 107 -5.44 1.18 -11.57
C LEU A 107 -4.57 0.09 -10.93
N PHE A 108 -3.74 0.46 -9.95
CA PHE A 108 -3.18 -0.45 -8.97
C PHE A 108 -4.02 -0.39 -7.69
N LYS A 109 -4.63 -1.50 -7.27
CA LYS A 109 -5.41 -1.51 -6.03
C LYS A 109 -4.52 -1.40 -4.79
N GLN A 110 -3.31 -1.95 -4.83
CA GLN A 110 -2.33 -1.82 -3.75
C GLN A 110 -1.75 -0.39 -3.59
N ILE A 111 -2.17 0.61 -4.37
CA ILE A 111 -1.77 2.00 -4.18
C ILE A 111 -2.98 2.81 -3.74
N LEU A 112 -2.77 3.64 -2.73
CA LEU A 112 -3.79 4.52 -2.19
C LEU A 112 -4.15 5.67 -3.14
N ASP A 113 -5.44 5.85 -3.43
CA ASP A 113 -5.99 7.10 -3.99
C ASP A 113 -7.43 7.34 -3.51
N ASP A 114 -7.70 8.60 -3.18
CA ASP A 114 -8.97 9.09 -2.62
C ASP A 114 -9.95 9.56 -3.70
N TYR A 115 -9.46 9.81 -4.93
CA TYR A 115 -10.27 10.44 -5.97
C TYR A 115 -10.10 9.71 -7.30
N LEU A 116 -11.08 8.87 -7.61
CA LEU A 116 -11.21 8.34 -8.96
C LEU A 116 -11.90 9.37 -9.84
N THR A 117 -11.50 9.41 -11.11
CA THR A 117 -12.24 10.17 -12.13
C THR A 117 -13.54 9.45 -12.46
N PRO A 118 -14.71 10.04 -12.17
CA PRO A 118 -15.96 9.51 -12.69
C PRO A 118 -16.05 9.80 -14.19
N ASP A 119 -15.39 8.98 -15.00
CA ASP A 119 -15.56 9.00 -16.46
C ASP A 119 -16.61 7.93 -16.84
N SER A 120 -17.58 8.32 -17.66
CA SER A 120 -18.64 7.44 -18.16
C SER A 120 -18.08 6.34 -19.06
N LYS A 121 -16.91 6.55 -19.68
CA LYS A 121 -16.22 5.54 -20.48
C LYS A 121 -15.92 4.27 -19.69
N TYR A 122 -15.65 4.40 -18.38
CA TYR A 122 -15.25 3.30 -17.52
C TYR A 122 -16.37 2.76 -16.62
N ASP A 123 -17.64 3.16 -16.85
CA ASP A 123 -18.81 2.62 -16.13
C ASP A 123 -18.85 1.09 -16.09
N LYS A 124 -18.45 0.44 -17.20
CA LYS A 124 -18.38 -1.02 -17.29
C LYS A 124 -17.35 -1.60 -16.34
N VAL A 125 -16.22 -0.93 -16.15
CA VAL A 125 -15.14 -1.34 -15.24
C VAL A 125 -15.63 -1.29 -13.79
N TYR A 126 -16.30 -0.21 -13.40
CA TYR A 126 -16.91 -0.11 -12.06
C TYR A 126 -17.99 -1.17 -11.83
N LYS A 127 -18.80 -1.47 -12.85
CA LYS A 127 -19.82 -2.52 -12.77
C LYS A 127 -19.24 -3.93 -12.71
N SER A 128 -18.08 -4.19 -13.32
CA SER A 128 -17.38 -5.47 -13.21
C SER A 128 -16.74 -5.69 -11.85
N GLU A 129 -16.48 -4.62 -11.11
CA GLU A 129 -15.85 -4.62 -9.78
C GLU A 129 -16.86 -4.83 -8.65
N LYS A 130 -17.98 -5.51 -8.92
CA LYS A 130 -18.94 -5.96 -7.91
C LYS A 130 -18.41 -7.09 -7.03
N TYR A 131 -17.42 -7.82 -7.52
CA TYR A 131 -16.81 -8.95 -6.82
C TYR A 131 -15.31 -8.73 -6.69
N CYS A 132 -14.76 -9.10 -5.53
CA CYS A 132 -13.33 -9.06 -5.32
C CYS A 132 -12.62 -10.07 -6.23
N LYS A 133 -11.72 -9.61 -7.10
CA LYS A 133 -10.89 -10.48 -7.97
C LYS A 133 -10.08 -11.53 -7.18
N LEU A 134 -9.70 -11.21 -5.95
CA LEU A 134 -8.81 -12.04 -5.12
C LEU A 134 -9.54 -13.18 -4.37
N CYS A 135 -10.82 -12.99 -4.00
CA CYS A 135 -11.56 -13.99 -3.21
C CYS A 135 -12.96 -14.31 -3.72
N GLY A 136 -13.44 -13.63 -4.76
CA GLY A 136 -14.77 -13.81 -5.36
C GLY A 136 -15.94 -13.28 -4.53
N LYS A 137 -15.69 -12.74 -3.32
CA LYS A 137 -16.76 -12.20 -2.46
C LYS A 137 -17.33 -10.91 -3.05
N SER A 138 -18.64 -10.71 -2.85
CA SER A 138 -19.33 -9.47 -3.21
C SER A 138 -18.74 -8.29 -2.44
N LEU A 139 -18.41 -7.21 -3.15
CA LEU A 139 -18.08 -5.93 -2.55
C LEU A 139 -19.40 -5.20 -2.28
N LEU A 140 -19.62 -4.75 -1.04
CA LEU A 140 -20.79 -3.95 -0.68
C LEU A 140 -20.66 -2.58 -1.33
N HIS A 141 -21.14 -2.43 -2.56
CA HIS A 141 -21.16 -1.14 -3.23
C HIS A 141 -22.15 -0.23 -2.52
N ARG A 142 -21.64 0.74 -1.74
CA ARG A 142 -22.48 1.81 -1.22
C ARG A 142 -22.61 2.83 -2.34
N GLU A 143 -23.73 2.82 -3.05
CA GLU A 143 -24.12 3.90 -3.96
C GLU A 143 -24.42 5.16 -3.14
N LYS A 144 -23.39 5.77 -2.54
CA LYS A 144 -23.49 7.09 -1.95
C LYS A 144 -23.06 8.10 -3.01
N TYR A 145 -23.99 8.97 -3.33
CA TYR A 145 -23.93 10.04 -4.33
C TYR A 145 -22.53 10.60 -4.63
N ILE A 146 -22.21 10.65 -5.93
CA ILE A 146 -21.20 11.48 -6.62
C ILE A 146 -19.77 10.90 -6.75
N THR A 147 -19.27 10.08 -5.82
CA THR A 147 -17.93 9.47 -5.97
C THR A 147 -18.02 7.97 -6.22
N LYS A 148 -17.58 7.52 -7.42
CA LYS A 148 -17.32 6.10 -7.66
C LYS A 148 -16.03 5.79 -6.93
N GLU A 149 -16.10 5.18 -5.76
CA GLU A 149 -14.91 4.77 -4.98
C GLU A 149 -14.69 3.27 -5.15
N PHE A 150 -13.42 2.85 -5.31
CA PHE A 150 -13.07 1.43 -5.27
C PHE A 150 -13.05 0.96 -3.82
N ILE A 151 -13.83 -0.08 -3.53
CA ILE A 151 -13.96 -0.63 -2.19
C ILE A 151 -12.94 -1.75 -2.01
N PHE A 152 -12.10 -1.62 -1.00
CA PHE A 152 -11.19 -2.69 -0.61
C PHE A 152 -11.97 -3.87 -0.03
N CYS A 153 -11.64 -5.08 -0.48
CA CYS A 153 -12.19 -6.28 0.12
C CYS A 153 -11.61 -6.47 1.52
N SER A 154 -12.45 -6.38 2.54
CA SER A 154 -12.06 -6.55 3.96
C SER A 154 -11.48 -7.92 4.29
N ASP A 155 -11.63 -8.93 3.42
CA ASP A 155 -11.00 -10.24 3.58
C ASP A 155 -9.64 -10.36 2.87
N CYS A 156 -9.31 -9.40 2.00
CA CYS A 156 -8.09 -9.45 1.17
C CYS A 156 -7.11 -8.31 1.47
N TYR A 157 -7.58 -7.24 2.11
CA TYR A 157 -6.81 -6.07 2.51
C TYR A 157 -7.06 -5.83 4.00
N LEU A 158 -6.15 -6.35 4.82
CA LEU A 158 -6.25 -6.37 6.27
C LEU A 158 -5.31 -5.33 6.87
N THR A 159 -5.85 -4.48 7.73
CA THR A 159 -5.07 -3.61 8.61
C THR A 159 -4.93 -4.25 9.99
N SER A 160 -3.77 -4.09 10.62
CA SER A 160 -3.61 -4.43 12.04
C SER A 160 -2.75 -3.42 12.75
N THR A 161 -2.85 -3.42 14.07
CA THR A 161 -1.98 -2.65 14.95
C THR A 161 -1.25 -3.59 15.89
N GLU A 162 -0.01 -3.26 16.21
CA GLU A 162 0.81 -4.01 17.14
C GLU A 162 1.57 -3.03 18.01
N ARG A 163 1.72 -3.37 19.29
CA ARG A 163 2.63 -2.68 20.18
C ARG A 163 3.91 -3.48 20.27
N VAL A 164 5.04 -2.89 19.94
CA VAL A 164 6.36 -3.53 20.03
C VAL A 164 7.31 -2.70 20.87
N GLU A 165 8.35 -3.33 21.42
CA GLU A 165 9.41 -2.60 22.10
C GLU A 165 10.32 -1.92 21.06
N SER A 166 10.56 -0.63 21.23
CA SER A 166 11.49 0.14 20.40
C SER A 166 12.91 -0.38 20.55
N SER A 167 13.54 -0.67 19.41
CA SER A 167 14.96 -0.98 19.33
C SER A 167 15.86 0.13 19.86
N LEU A 168 15.39 1.39 19.85
CA LEU A 168 16.18 2.58 20.14
C LEU A 168 16.02 3.03 21.60
N VAL A 169 14.78 3.21 22.05
CA VAL A 169 14.50 3.80 23.38
C VAL A 169 14.04 2.77 24.41
N LYS A 170 13.90 1.48 24.04
CA LYS A 170 13.43 0.41 24.94
C LYS A 170 12.07 0.70 25.59
N LYS A 171 11.22 1.47 24.89
CA LYS A 171 9.84 1.78 25.26
C LYS A 171 8.87 1.16 24.26
N GLN A 172 7.62 0.97 24.69
CA GLN A 172 6.56 0.49 23.82
C GLN A 172 6.21 1.55 22.76
N ILE A 173 6.24 1.16 21.49
CA ILE A 173 5.77 1.94 20.35
C ILE A 173 4.59 1.23 19.68
N SER A 174 3.76 1.98 18.97
CA SER A 174 2.66 1.40 18.19
C SER A 174 3.03 1.39 16.71
N ILE A 175 2.76 0.28 16.04
CA ILE A 175 2.91 0.12 14.59
C ILE A 175 1.55 -0.25 14.01
N CYS A 176 1.09 0.51 13.02
CA CYS A 176 -0.03 0.16 12.17
C CYS A 176 0.48 -0.42 10.85
N TYR A 177 0.02 -1.62 10.51
CA TYR A 177 0.34 -2.28 9.25
C TYR A 177 -0.80 -2.04 8.27
N VAL A 178 -0.55 -1.28 7.21
CA VAL A 178 -1.53 -1.03 6.16
C VAL A 178 -1.23 -1.85 4.90
N PRO A 179 -2.26 -2.40 4.23
CA PRO A 179 -2.09 -3.34 3.12
C PRO A 179 -1.81 -2.66 1.77
N TRP A 180 -1.55 -1.35 1.76
CA TRP A 180 -1.27 -0.56 0.55
C TRP A 180 0.02 0.25 0.64
N TRP A 181 0.52 0.63 -0.52
CA TRP A 181 1.68 1.49 -0.74
C TRP A 181 1.26 2.95 -0.55
N TYR A 182 1.70 3.53 0.56
CA TYR A 182 1.24 4.84 1.02
C TYR A 182 2.03 5.94 0.32
N THR A 183 1.50 6.52 -0.76
CA THR A 183 2.24 7.46 -1.64
C THR A 183 2.09 8.94 -1.27
N VAL A 184 1.21 9.26 -0.32
CA VAL A 184 0.86 10.63 0.09
C VAL A 184 2.10 11.36 0.63
N TYR A 185 2.31 12.61 0.23
CA TYR A 185 3.49 13.42 0.60
C TYR A 185 3.23 14.37 1.78
N LYS A 186 2.00 14.39 2.32
CA LYS A 186 1.61 15.17 3.49
C LYS A 186 1.27 14.23 4.65
N CYS A 187 1.54 14.68 5.86
CA CYS A 187 1.11 13.99 7.07
C CYS A 187 -0.39 14.19 7.26
N ASP A 188 -1.14 13.11 7.50
CA ASP A 188 -2.59 13.21 7.76
C ASP A 188 -2.90 13.97 9.06
N ALA A 189 -2.04 13.85 10.08
CA ALA A 189 -2.26 14.47 11.40
C ALA A 189 -2.09 15.99 11.43
N CYS A 190 -1.09 16.52 10.72
CA CYS A 190 -0.73 17.95 10.80
C CYS A 190 -0.59 18.63 9.44
N TYR A 191 -0.91 17.92 8.36
CA TYR A 191 -0.85 18.39 6.96
C TYR A 191 0.52 18.90 6.49
N SER A 192 1.57 18.70 7.30
CA SER A 192 2.93 19.08 6.97
C SER A 192 3.52 18.15 5.93
N THR A 193 4.38 18.67 5.06
CA THR A 193 5.08 17.88 4.05
C THR A 193 5.99 16.85 4.73
N LEU A 194 5.89 15.59 4.31
CA LEU A 194 6.71 14.49 4.81
C LEU A 194 8.14 14.61 4.26
N ILE A 195 9.12 14.30 5.10
CA ILE A 195 10.53 14.27 4.74
C ILE A 195 10.85 12.85 4.28
N PHE A 196 11.31 12.71 3.04
CA PHE A 196 11.70 11.44 2.45
C PHE A 196 13.17 11.15 2.74
N THR A 197 13.46 10.00 3.33
CA THR A 197 14.84 9.59 3.66
C THR A 197 15.36 8.51 2.72
N SER A 198 14.45 7.81 2.03
CA SER A 198 14.78 6.85 0.97
C SER A 198 13.61 6.69 0.00
N ASP A 199 13.78 5.81 -0.99
CA ASP A 199 12.73 5.48 -1.96
C ASP A 199 11.55 4.69 -1.35
N CYS A 200 11.63 4.29 -0.07
CA CYS A 200 10.58 3.60 0.66
C CYS A 200 10.37 4.09 2.10
N GLN A 201 11.00 5.21 2.49
CA GLN A 201 10.91 5.76 3.84
C GLN A 201 10.64 7.25 3.82
N LYS A 202 9.71 7.66 4.68
CA LYS A 202 9.43 9.08 4.96
C LYS A 202 8.91 9.25 6.38
N TYR A 203 8.98 10.46 6.90
CA TYR A 203 8.46 10.76 8.22
C TYR A 203 7.92 12.19 8.33
N CYS A 204 7.08 12.41 9.33
CA CYS A 204 6.64 13.74 9.71
C CYS A 204 7.53 14.26 10.86
N SER A 205 8.24 15.37 10.66
CA SER A 205 9.07 15.97 11.72
C SER A 205 8.24 16.56 12.87
N ASN A 206 6.98 16.92 12.61
CA ASN A 206 6.10 17.56 13.60
C ASN A 206 5.38 16.54 14.48
N CYS A 207 4.98 15.41 13.91
CA CYS A 207 4.23 14.36 14.60
C CYS A 207 5.09 13.14 14.97
N TYR A 208 6.33 13.08 14.48
CA TYR A 208 7.24 11.94 14.67
C TYR A 208 6.65 10.59 14.25
N ILE A 209 5.86 10.62 13.17
CA ILE A 209 5.27 9.43 12.54
C ILE A 209 6.17 9.03 11.38
N PHE A 210 6.55 7.76 11.34
CA PHE A 210 7.36 7.19 10.27
C PHE A 210 6.52 6.28 9.38
N TYR A 211 6.78 6.32 8.07
CA TYR A 211 6.12 5.49 7.08
C TYR A 211 7.20 4.69 6.34
N VAL A 212 7.14 3.37 6.46
CA VAL A 212 8.13 2.45 5.88
C VAL A 212 7.44 1.47 4.96
N GLY A 213 7.66 1.61 3.64
CA GLY A 213 7.09 0.76 2.61
C GLY A 213 7.92 -0.49 2.34
N CYS A 214 7.26 -1.62 2.08
CA CYS A 214 7.92 -2.84 1.60
C CYS A 214 7.85 -3.00 0.07
N ARG A 215 9.00 -2.92 -0.60
CA ARG A 215 9.12 -3.05 -2.06
C ARG A 215 8.73 -4.42 -2.62
N TYR A 216 8.58 -5.45 -1.80
CA TYR A 216 8.19 -6.78 -2.26
C TYR A 216 6.68 -7.04 -2.14
N CYS A 217 5.99 -6.27 -1.32
CA CYS A 217 4.60 -6.54 -0.93
C CYS A 217 3.66 -5.37 -1.18
N LEU A 218 4.20 -4.18 -1.41
CA LEU A 218 3.45 -2.92 -1.50
C LEU A 218 2.58 -2.66 -0.25
N THR A 219 3.06 -3.06 0.93
CA THR A 219 2.45 -2.73 2.23
C THR A 219 3.26 -1.62 2.90
N THR A 220 2.65 -0.87 3.81
CA THR A 220 3.34 0.18 4.58
C THR A 220 3.19 -0.06 6.07
N ASN A 221 4.29 0.11 6.82
CA ASN A 221 4.26 0.19 8.27
C ASN A 221 4.23 1.67 8.66
N ILE A 222 3.19 2.09 9.38
CA ILE A 222 3.06 3.42 9.99
C ILE A 222 3.44 3.29 11.45
N ILE A 223 4.46 4.02 11.88
CA ILE A 223 5.10 3.82 13.18
C ILE A 223 4.95 5.10 14.00
N PHE A 224 4.39 4.93 15.19
CA PHE A 224 4.18 5.99 16.18
C PHE A 224 5.23 5.84 17.27
N GLY A 225 6.23 6.72 17.21
CA GLY A 225 7.36 6.74 18.14
C GLY A 225 8.69 6.32 17.51
N PRO A 226 9.80 6.54 18.22
CA PRO A 226 11.15 6.31 17.72
C PRO A 226 11.47 4.82 17.60
N THR A 227 12.03 4.39 16.45
CA THR A 227 12.69 3.09 16.29
C THR A 227 13.71 3.15 15.15
N CYS A 228 14.74 2.32 15.24
CA CYS A 228 15.76 2.18 14.20
C CYS A 228 15.48 1.05 13.21
N GLN A 229 14.45 0.23 13.47
CA GLN A 229 14.06 -0.84 12.55
C GLN A 229 12.57 -1.16 12.64
N THR A 230 12.06 -1.74 11.57
CA THR A 230 10.73 -2.32 11.51
C THR A 230 10.76 -3.56 10.62
N GLN A 231 9.79 -4.45 10.78
CA GLN A 231 9.68 -5.66 9.97
C GLN A 231 8.38 -5.64 9.17
N CYS A 232 8.45 -5.92 7.87
CA CYS A 232 7.24 -6.09 7.07
C CYS A 232 6.46 -7.30 7.58
N LYS A 233 5.20 -7.11 7.97
CA LYS A 233 4.38 -8.18 8.57
C LYS A 233 4.16 -9.36 7.62
N LYS A 234 4.05 -9.08 6.31
CA LYS A 234 3.87 -10.08 5.24
C LYS A 234 5.12 -10.91 4.94
N CYS A 235 6.21 -10.25 4.51
CA CYS A 235 7.40 -10.96 4.01
C CYS A 235 8.54 -11.09 5.02
N LYS A 236 8.33 -10.62 6.26
CA LYS A 236 9.28 -10.66 7.38
C LYS A 236 10.63 -9.97 7.12
N ARG A 237 10.74 -9.19 6.04
CA ARG A 237 11.96 -8.41 5.74
C ARG A 237 12.10 -7.26 6.73
N ILE A 238 13.29 -7.13 7.29
CA ILE A 238 13.66 -6.04 8.18
C ILE A 238 14.03 -4.84 7.33
N SER A 239 13.52 -3.68 7.70
CA SER A 239 13.90 -2.37 7.16
C SER A 239 14.54 -1.57 8.28
N PHE A 240 15.76 -1.10 8.04
CA PHE A 240 16.42 -0.16 8.93
C PHE A 240 15.92 1.24 8.61
N ILE A 241 15.37 1.90 9.63
CA ILE A 241 14.95 3.28 9.53
C ILE A 241 16.20 4.11 9.72
N SER A 242 16.45 5.06 8.83
CA SER A 242 17.52 6.04 9.03
C SER A 242 17.29 6.75 10.37
N CYS A 243 17.99 6.31 11.41
CA CYS A 243 17.88 6.90 12.74
C CYS A 243 18.34 8.35 12.60
N LEU A 244 17.39 9.27 12.68
CA LEU A 244 17.62 10.69 12.50
C LEU A 244 18.66 11.16 13.53
N ASP A 245 19.53 12.09 13.13
CA ASP A 245 20.65 12.62 13.93
C ASP A 245 20.30 12.83 15.42
N ASP A 246 21.30 12.70 16.30
CA ASP A 246 21.15 12.76 17.78
C ASP A 246 20.29 13.93 18.29
N SER A 247 20.29 15.06 17.58
CA SER A 247 19.46 16.23 17.89
C SER A 247 17.95 15.96 17.75
N LEU A 248 17.54 15.20 16.75
CA LEU A 248 16.13 14.89 16.49
C LEU A 248 15.67 13.74 17.39
N LEU A 249 16.57 12.81 17.72
CA LEU A 249 16.33 11.78 18.72
C LEU A 249 16.03 12.38 20.10
N ASN A 250 16.78 13.39 20.54
CA ASN A 250 16.51 14.08 21.80
C ASN A 250 15.14 14.75 21.81
N ASN A 251 14.74 15.37 20.70
CA ASN A 251 13.42 15.99 20.56
C ASN A 251 12.29 14.93 20.55
N ILE A 252 12.50 13.78 19.91
CA ILE A 252 11.54 12.67 19.92
C ILE A 252 11.40 12.10 21.34
N ILE A 253 12.51 11.85 22.05
CA ILE A 253 12.47 11.33 23.43
C ILE A 253 11.71 12.31 24.34
N LEU A 254 11.90 13.62 24.14
CA LEU A 254 11.16 14.65 24.86
C LEU A 254 9.66 14.61 24.51
N PHE A 255 9.33 14.45 23.22
CA PHE A 255 7.95 14.39 22.74
C PHE A 255 7.21 13.12 23.18
N ASP A 256 7.87 11.96 23.18
CA ASP A 256 7.37 10.68 23.72
C ASP A 256 7.05 10.77 25.21
N ASN A 257 7.79 11.59 25.96
CA ASN A 257 7.50 11.85 27.38
C ASN A 257 6.29 12.78 27.57
N LEU A 258 5.91 13.55 26.54
CA LEU A 258 4.82 14.53 26.58
C LEU A 258 3.50 13.98 26.01
N PHE A 259 3.56 13.15 24.96
CA PHE A 259 2.38 12.53 24.33
C PHE A 259 2.29 11.04 24.70
N LYS A 260 1.33 10.70 25.55
CA LYS A 260 0.82 9.33 25.62
C LYS A 260 0.08 9.02 24.32
N PHE A 261 0.72 8.30 23.40
CA PHE A 261 0.11 7.67 22.22
C PHE A 261 -0.98 6.62 22.58
N GLU A 262 -1.53 6.65 23.80
CA GLU A 262 -2.46 5.67 24.37
C GLU A 262 -3.84 5.67 23.68
N ASN A 263 -4.25 6.75 23.02
CA ASN A 263 -5.64 6.93 22.54
C ASN A 263 -5.89 6.67 21.05
N ILE A 264 -4.87 6.50 20.20
CA ILE A 264 -5.09 6.32 18.75
C ILE A 264 -5.60 4.89 18.42
N VAL A 265 -5.37 3.90 19.29
CA VAL A 265 -5.54 2.47 18.96
C VAL A 265 -6.95 1.91 19.23
N ASN A 266 -7.80 2.60 20.00
CA ASN A 266 -9.06 2.02 20.51
C ASN A 266 -10.25 2.07 19.53
N ASN A 267 -10.09 2.61 18.31
CA ASN A 267 -11.20 2.80 17.37
C ASN A 267 -11.17 1.89 16.12
N PHE A 268 -10.19 1.00 15.95
CA PHE A 268 -10.04 0.25 14.69
C PHE A 268 -11.11 -0.82 14.38
N ASP A 269 -11.93 -1.24 15.36
CA ASP A 269 -12.85 -2.37 15.20
C ASP A 269 -14.12 -2.08 14.36
N LYS A 270 -14.24 -0.91 13.70
CA LYS A 270 -15.51 -0.49 13.07
C LYS A 270 -15.47 0.16 11.69
N TYR A 271 -14.31 0.32 11.06
CA TYR A 271 -14.17 1.17 9.89
C TYR A 271 -13.77 0.40 8.62
N PHE A 272 -14.55 0.57 7.55
CA PHE A 272 -14.49 -0.21 6.31
C PHE A 272 -14.15 0.62 5.07
N MET A 273 -13.96 1.94 5.19
CA MET A 273 -13.47 2.80 4.10
C MET A 273 -12.06 3.32 4.37
N HIS A 274 -11.34 3.60 3.30
CA HIS A 274 -9.98 4.14 3.34
C HIS A 274 -9.87 5.43 4.18
N LEU A 275 -10.77 6.40 3.91
CA LEU A 275 -10.84 7.65 4.67
C LEU A 275 -11.18 7.39 6.13
N ASP A 276 -12.11 6.47 6.42
CA ASP A 276 -12.48 6.13 7.80
C ASP A 276 -11.31 5.52 8.61
N ILE A 277 -10.37 4.83 7.96
CA ILE A 277 -9.18 4.27 8.62
C ILE A 277 -8.14 5.36 8.91
N LEU A 278 -7.95 6.30 7.99
CA LEU A 278 -7.05 7.45 8.20
C LEU A 278 -7.64 8.44 9.21
N ASP A 279 -8.94 8.74 9.13
CA ASP A 279 -9.68 9.56 10.10
C ASP A 279 -9.78 8.90 11.48
N ALA A 280 -9.63 7.57 11.57
CA ALA A 280 -9.50 6.87 12.86
C ALA A 280 -8.06 6.87 13.40
N LEU A 281 -7.05 7.08 12.54
CA LEU A 281 -5.62 7.12 12.92
C LEU A 281 -5.18 8.51 13.41
N PHE A 282 -5.89 9.58 13.03
CA PHE A 282 -5.46 10.97 13.19
C PHE A 282 -6.61 11.90 13.58
#